data_AF-A0ABF7Q6Z0-F1
#
_entry.id   AF-A0ABF7Q6Z0-F1
#
_cell.length_a   1.000
_cell.length_b   1.000
_cell.length_c   1.000
_cell.angle_alpha   90.00
_cell.angle_beta   90.00
_cell.angle_gamma   90.00
#
_symmetry.space_group_name_H-M   'P 1'
#
loop_
_entity.id
_entity.type
_entity.pdbx_description
1 polymer ?
#
loop_
_entity_poly.entity_id
_entity_poly.type
_entity_poly.pdbx_seq_one_letter_code
_entity_poly.pdbx_strand_id
1 'polypeptide(L)'
;MLPVEAPRSHIAPAAATEEVLIHVRFFPNSDINSIGEKPASLTASQWYERLLDMARPHYQTFAGGRGFFRIPRPCFEAILKDVAG
;
A
#
# COMPACT_ATOMS: atom_id res chain seq x y z
N MET A 1 43.42 22.37 -15.62
CA MET A 1 42.06 21.81 -15.81
C MET A 1 41.93 20.61 -14.87
N LEU A 2 41.19 20.76 -13.78
CA LEU A 2 40.84 19.65 -12.88
C LEU A 2 39.50 19.05 -13.37
N PRO A 3 39.29 17.73 -13.32
CA PRO A 3 37.98 17.18 -13.54
C PRO A 3 37.12 17.46 -12.30
N VAL A 4 36.00 18.14 -12.49
CA VAL A 4 34.96 18.26 -11.47
C VAL A 4 34.13 16.97 -11.49
N GLU A 5 34.61 15.94 -10.80
CA GLU A 5 33.71 14.86 -10.38
C GLU A 5 32.87 15.39 -9.23
N ALA A 6 31.65 15.82 -9.56
CA ALA A 6 30.60 15.99 -8.57
C ALA A 6 30.41 14.64 -7.85
N PRO A 7 30.30 14.60 -6.51
CA PRO A 7 29.90 13.38 -5.84
C PRO A 7 28.50 13.04 -6.33
N ARG A 8 28.37 11.99 -7.15
CA ARG A 8 27.09 11.32 -7.37
C ARG A 8 26.60 10.95 -5.99
N SER A 9 25.57 11.65 -5.53
CA SER A 9 24.99 11.50 -4.21
C SER A 9 24.73 10.01 -3.97
N HIS A 10 25.58 9.38 -3.18
CA HIS A 10 25.38 8.01 -2.72
C HIS A 10 24.38 8.11 -1.57
N ILE A 11 23.12 8.41 -1.90
CA ILE A 11 22.02 8.11 -0.99
C ILE A 11 21.95 6.60 -0.99
N ALA A 12 22.71 5.97 -0.10
CA ALA A 12 22.45 4.60 0.28
C ALA A 12 20.98 4.59 0.74
N PRO A 13 20.08 3.80 0.13
CA PRO A 13 18.74 3.66 0.67
C PRO A 13 18.93 3.01 2.03
N ALA A 14 18.71 3.78 3.10
CA ALA A 14 18.54 3.24 4.43
C ALA A 14 17.51 2.13 4.32
N ALA A 15 17.96 0.87 4.43
CA ALA A 15 17.20 -0.37 4.23
C ALA A 15 15.80 -0.13 3.67
N ALA A 16 15.68 0.00 2.34
CA ALA A 16 14.39 0.23 1.70
C ALA A 16 13.48 -0.95 2.04
N THR A 17 12.66 -0.80 3.09
CA THR A 17 11.63 -1.77 3.43
C THR A 17 10.73 -1.85 2.21
N GLU A 18 10.71 -2.99 1.54
CA GLU A 18 9.81 -3.17 0.40
C GLU A 18 8.39 -2.75 0.81
N GLU A 19 7.72 -1.98 -0.04
CA GLU A 19 6.35 -1.54 0.21
C GLU A 19 5.41 -2.27 -0.75
N VAL A 20 4.24 -2.64 -0.24
CA VAL A 20 3.13 -3.19 -1.01
C VAL A 20 2.17 -2.04 -1.30
N LEU A 21 1.95 -1.78 -2.58
CA LEU A 21 1.01 -0.78 -3.05
C LEU A 21 -0.32 -1.45 -3.42
N ILE A 22 -1.38 -1.16 -2.66
CA ILE A 22 -2.70 -1.76 -2.89
C ILE A 22 -3.63 -0.68 -3.41
N HIS A 23 -4.03 -0.78 -4.67
CA HIS A 23 -5.00 0.14 -5.26
C HIS A 23 -6.44 -0.23 -4.85
N VAL A 24 -7.21 0.81 -4.55
CA VAL A 24 -8.65 0.74 -4.26
C VAL A 24 -9.38 1.65 -5.25
N ARG A 25 -10.45 1.14 -5.84
CA ARG A 25 -11.37 1.93 -6.67
C ARG A 25 -12.75 1.87 -6.05
N PHE A 26 -13.43 3.00 -6.06
CA PHE A 26 -14.77 3.19 -5.54
C PHE A 26 -15.73 3.49 -6.68
N PHE A 27 -16.95 2.98 -6.57
CA PHE A 27 -18.09 3.44 -7.36
C PHE A 27 -18.52 4.86 -6.90
N PRO A 28 -19.31 5.59 -7.69
CA PRO A 28 -19.85 6.89 -7.28
C PRO A 28 -20.73 6.85 -6.04
N ASN A 29 -21.31 5.69 -5.69
CA ASN A 29 -22.08 5.47 -4.48
C ASN A 29 -21.19 5.13 -3.25
N SER A 30 -19.87 5.23 -3.37
CA SER A 30 -18.86 4.91 -2.35
C SER A 30 -18.63 3.41 -2.07
N ASP A 31 -19.29 2.49 -2.79
CA ASP A 31 -18.99 1.06 -2.69
C ASP A 31 -17.63 0.74 -3.32
N ILE A 32 -16.99 -0.36 -2.87
CA ILE A 32 -15.74 -0.83 -3.45
C ILE A 32 -16.00 -1.44 -4.83
N ASN A 33 -15.43 -0.83 -5.87
CA ASN A 33 -15.43 -1.35 -7.23
C ASN A 33 -14.38 -2.44 -7.43
N SER A 34 -13.16 -2.20 -6.94
CA SER A 34 -12.06 -3.16 -7.03
C SER A 34 -11.00 -2.87 -5.97
N ILE A 35 -10.37 -3.92 -5.44
CA ILE A 35 -9.25 -3.81 -4.51
C ILE A 35 -8.21 -4.90 -4.81
N GLY A 36 -6.94 -4.51 -4.83
CA GLY A 36 -5.81 -5.41 -5.05
C GLY A 36 -5.48 -6.28 -3.84
N GLU A 37 -4.62 -7.28 -4.05
CA GLU A 37 -4.02 -8.12 -2.99
C GLU A 37 -5.05 -8.73 -2.01
N LYS A 38 -6.26 -9.01 -2.51
CA LYS A 38 -7.39 -9.47 -1.71
C LYS A 38 -7.34 -10.98 -1.52
N PRO A 39 -7.38 -11.50 -0.27
CA PRO A 39 -7.55 -12.92 0.00
C PRO A 39 -8.82 -13.49 -0.64
N ALA A 40 -8.80 -14.77 -1.02
CA ALA A 40 -9.95 -15.44 -1.63
C ALA A 40 -11.13 -15.60 -0.66
N SER A 41 -10.85 -15.69 0.65
CA SER A 41 -11.83 -15.84 1.73
C SER A 41 -12.65 -14.57 2.02
N LEU A 42 -12.22 -13.40 1.56
CA LEU A 42 -12.85 -12.12 1.87
C LEU A 42 -13.51 -11.46 0.66
N THR A 43 -14.59 -10.72 0.90
CA THR A 43 -15.14 -9.77 -0.08
C THR A 43 -14.25 -8.52 -0.19
N ALA A 44 -14.45 -7.72 -1.23
CA ALA A 44 -13.69 -6.49 -1.44
C ALA A 44 -13.88 -5.47 -0.30
N SER A 45 -15.12 -5.31 0.19
CA SER A 45 -15.44 -4.42 1.31
C SER A 45 -14.82 -4.92 2.61
N GLN A 46 -14.95 -6.22 2.92
CA GLN A 46 -14.33 -6.82 4.11
C GLN A 46 -12.81 -6.63 4.10
N TRP A 47 -12.18 -6.81 2.94
CA TRP A 47 -10.74 -6.60 2.82
C TRP A 47 -10.33 -5.14 3.02
N TYR A 48 -11.08 -4.20 2.44
CA TYR A 48 -10.86 -2.77 2.64
C TYR A 48 -10.97 -2.36 4.11
N GLU A 49 -12.01 -2.83 4.81
CA GLU A 49 -12.21 -2.58 6.24
C GLU A 49 -11.04 -3.12 7.07
N ARG A 50 -10.60 -4.36 6.81
CA ARG A 50 -9.43 -4.94 7.50
C ARG A 50 -8.14 -4.14 7.28
N LEU A 51 -7.91 -3.68 6.05
CA LEU A 51 -6.76 -2.82 5.75
C LEU A 51 -6.87 -1.45 6.45
N LEU A 52 -8.08 -0.89 6.58
CA LEU A 52 -8.29 0.33 7.36
C LEU A 52 -8.03 0.12 8.84
N ASP A 53 -8.46 -1.01 9.42
CA ASP A 53 -8.26 -1.30 10.85
C ASP A 53 -6.77 -1.45 11.19
N MET A 54 -6.03 -2.15 10.33
CA MET A 54 -4.63 -2.54 10.61
C MET A 54 -3.60 -1.57 10.04
N ALA A 55 -3.93 -0.86 8.96
CA ALA A 55 -2.98 -0.04 8.19
C ALA A 55 -3.54 1.34 7.83
N ARG A 56 -4.48 1.90 8.62
CA ARG A 56 -5.03 3.25 8.44
C ARG A 56 -3.98 4.34 8.14
N PRO A 57 -2.84 4.41 8.86
CA PRO A 57 -1.84 5.44 8.61
C PRO A 57 -1.20 5.37 7.22
N HIS A 58 -1.33 4.22 6.54
CA HIS A 58 -0.79 3.97 5.21
C HIS A 58 -1.80 4.22 4.08
N TYR A 59 -3.03 4.63 4.41
CA TYR A 59 -4.10 4.87 3.45
C TYR A 59 -4.09 6.31 2.95
N GLN A 60 -4.19 6.49 1.63
CA GLN A 60 -4.32 7.79 0.99
C GLN A 60 -5.44 7.78 -0.06
N THR A 61 -6.25 8.84 -0.07
CA THR A 61 -7.29 9.06 -1.07
C THR A 61 -6.78 9.86 -2.24
N PHE A 62 -7.26 9.55 -3.44
CA PHE A 62 -7.00 10.27 -4.68
C PHE A 62 -8.33 10.69 -5.32
N ALA A 63 -8.33 11.82 -6.03
CA ALA A 63 -9.55 12.34 -6.65
C ALA A 63 -10.21 11.32 -7.60
N GLY A 64 -11.55 11.37 -7.72
CA GLY A 64 -12.31 10.53 -8.65
C GLY A 64 -12.44 9.07 -8.21
N GLY A 65 -12.75 8.82 -6.94
CA GLY A 65 -13.07 7.49 -6.42
C GLY A 65 -11.88 6.53 -6.41
N ARG A 66 -10.67 7.04 -6.14
CA ARG A 66 -9.46 6.21 -6.06
C ARG A 66 -8.83 6.33 -4.68
N GLY A 67 -8.26 5.26 -4.20
CA GLY A 67 -7.44 5.23 -3.01
C GLY A 67 -6.28 4.25 -3.20
N PHE A 68 -5.29 4.34 -2.33
CA PHE A 68 -4.27 3.32 -2.25
C PHE A 68 -3.74 3.18 -0.82
N PHE A 69 -3.27 1.99 -0.50
CA PHE A 69 -2.44 1.76 0.67
C PHE A 69 -0.99 1.62 0.25
N ARG A 70 -0.08 2.18 1.05
CA ARG A 70 1.37 2.01 0.88
C ARG A 70 1.96 1.43 2.16
N ILE A 71 1.92 0.11 2.25
CA ILE A 71 2.17 -0.65 3.49
C ILE A 71 3.56 -1.29 3.43
N PRO A 72 4.40 -1.18 4.47
CA PRO A 72 5.63 -1.95 4.56
C PRO A 72 5.36 -3.46 4.46
N ARG A 73 6.14 -4.19 3.66
CA ARG A 73 6.00 -5.64 3.42
C ARG A 73 5.82 -6.45 4.70
N PRO A 74 6.61 -6.26 5.78
CA PRO A 74 6.43 -7.04 7.00
C PRO A 74 5.07 -6.82 7.66
N CYS A 75 4.54 -5.58 7.63
CA CYS A 75 3.21 -5.27 8.13
C CYS A 75 2.13 -5.92 7.26
N PHE A 76 2.30 -5.89 5.93
CA PHE A 76 1.36 -6.53 5.01
C PHE A 76 1.27 -8.05 5.22
N GLU A 77 2.41 -8.73 5.39
CA GLU A 77 2.45 -10.15 5.69
C GLU A 77 1.81 -10.50 7.04
N ALA A 78 1.96 -9.63 8.05
CA ALA A 78 1.28 -9.80 9.33
C ALA A 78 -0.25 -9.72 9.19
N ILE A 79 -0.75 -8.78 8.37
CA ILE A 79 -2.18 -8.66 8.07
C ILE A 79 -2.68 -9.92 7.35
N LEU A 80 -1.94 -10.44 6.37
CA LEU A 80 -2.33 -11.67 5.67
C LEU A 80 -2.39 -12.88 6.60
N LYS A 81 -1.46 -12.99 7.57
CA LYS A 81 -1.46 -14.07 8.56
C LYS A 81 -2.66 -13.97 9.51
N ASP A 82 -3.01 -12.77 9.96
CA ASP A 82 -4.19 -12.52 10.81
C ASP A 82 -5.50 -12.92 10.10
N VAL A 83 -5.60 -12.65 8.80
CA VAL A 83 -6.79 -12.99 7.99
C VAL A 83 -6.89 -14.47 7.62
N ALA A 84 -5.76 -15.19 7.62
CA ALA A 84 -5.71 -16.61 7.28
C ALA A 84 -5.93 -17.54 8.49
N GLY A 85 -5.87 -17.02 9.72
CA GLY A 85 -6.12 -17.75 10.97
C GLY A 85 -7.59 -17.77 11.34
#